data_AF-A0A7Z8KR64-F1
#
_entry.id   AF-A0A7Z8KR64-F1
#
_cell.length_a   1.000
_cell.length_b   1.000
_cell.length_c   1.000
_cell.angle_alpha   90.00
_cell.angle_beta   90.00
_cell.angle_gamma   90.00
#
_symmetry.space_group_name_H-M   'P 1'
#
loop_
_entity.id
_entity.type
_entity.pdbx_description
1 polymer ?
#
loop_
_entity_poly.entity_id
_entity_poly.type
_entity_poly.pdbx_seq_one_letter_code
_entity_poly.pdbx_strand_id
1 'polypeptide(L)'
;MDFSKRFHLFTTLALMTVLILPVLAEDSSSTDLYVSEISVIPSSYQVEPGSTFTIDIDIDPLIPVSGVQFDISLPSSDYTMLSVTEGDIFSQSGASVAFELKNTPSSTSSGTVYSAVLGNMSATEAGTVAQMTVAAGEETGFFDIGLANVIMSDTSSNPIEFVSNPATILVDTKPVLSNPGLLQVTENNLLDLTIQATDSDDDLLAFTATSLPEGATFDGSTGNLVWTPDATQVGEHSVEVTVTDGYLDDTMVLTIEVLPSDFPPVADANGPYTIRVGKKIKLTGTSSYDPDGTIMAYTWDFGDGSAAVGATAFHTYTKTGVYTVTLTVMDNAGNTDTDVTTVTVESFFKYYLG
;
A
#
# COMPACT_ATOMS: atom_id res chain seq x y z
N MET A 1 -42.25 3.72 -23.26
CA MET A 1 -42.82 3.68 -21.91
C MET A 1 -42.38 2.37 -21.29
N ASP A 2 -41.24 2.37 -20.62
CA ASP A 2 -41.11 1.71 -19.33
C ASP A 2 -39.94 2.38 -18.59
N PHE A 3 -40.18 2.72 -17.33
CA PHE A 3 -39.43 3.68 -16.54
C PHE A 3 -39.05 2.97 -15.24
N SER A 4 -37.86 2.37 -15.17
CA SER A 4 -37.26 1.99 -13.88
C SER A 4 -35.79 1.61 -14.02
N LYS A 5 -34.92 2.62 -14.20
CA LYS A 5 -33.54 2.55 -13.71
C LYS A 5 -33.49 3.39 -12.45
N ARG A 6 -33.42 2.73 -11.28
CA ARG A 6 -33.23 3.43 -10.01
C ARG A 6 -31.75 3.78 -9.88
N PHE A 7 -31.46 5.06 -10.11
CA PHE A 7 -30.27 5.73 -9.57
C PHE A 7 -30.33 5.64 -8.03
N HIS A 8 -29.24 5.24 -7.38
CA HIS A 8 -28.96 5.65 -6.01
C HIS A 8 -27.70 6.49 -6.01
N LEU A 9 -27.91 7.73 -5.61
CA LEU A 9 -26.93 8.80 -5.48
C LEU A 9 -26.28 8.63 -4.10
N PHE A 10 -25.01 8.22 -4.03
CA PHE A 10 -24.27 8.25 -2.77
C PHE A 10 -23.44 9.54 -2.70
N THR A 11 -23.95 10.48 -1.92
CA THR A 11 -23.14 11.53 -1.30
C THR A 11 -23.73 11.79 0.08
N THR A 12 -23.06 11.30 1.13
CA THR A 12 -22.57 12.12 2.24
C THR A 12 -21.82 11.24 3.24
N LEU A 13 -20.58 11.67 3.51
CA LEU A 13 -19.70 11.30 4.61
C LEU A 13 -20.48 11.19 5.94
N ALA A 14 -20.64 9.98 6.47
CA ALA A 14 -21.18 9.77 7.82
C ALA A 14 -20.01 9.73 8.82
N LEU A 15 -19.74 10.90 9.40
CA LEU A 15 -18.96 11.07 10.60
C LEU A 15 -19.52 10.15 11.70
N MET A 16 -18.73 9.16 12.12
CA MET A 16 -19.02 8.24 13.22
C MET A 16 -19.18 9.04 14.53
N THR A 17 -20.40 9.49 14.77
CA THR A 17 -20.80 10.18 16.00
C THR A 17 -21.50 9.14 16.84
N VAL A 18 -20.86 8.72 17.94
CA VAL A 18 -21.47 7.86 18.96
C VAL A 18 -22.65 8.64 19.56
N LEU A 19 -23.86 8.38 19.05
CA LEU A 19 -25.08 8.89 19.62
C LEU A 19 -25.43 7.99 20.81
N ILE A 20 -25.12 8.44 22.02
CA ILE A 20 -25.67 7.84 23.24
C ILE A 20 -27.18 8.13 23.23
N LEU A 21 -27.97 7.18 22.74
CA LEU A 21 -29.42 7.20 22.90
C LEU A 21 -29.76 7.06 24.39
N PRO A 22 -30.69 7.88 24.94
CA PRO A 22 -31.13 7.70 26.30
C PRO A 22 -31.89 6.37 26.41
N VAL A 23 -31.58 5.61 27.46
CA VAL A 23 -32.30 4.39 27.88
C VAL A 23 -33.80 4.70 27.90
N LEU A 24 -34.52 4.25 26.88
CA LEU A 24 -35.96 4.15 26.89
C LEU A 24 -36.29 2.88 27.65
N ALA A 25 -37.13 3.03 28.68
CA ALA A 25 -37.54 1.98 29.59
C ALA A 25 -37.92 0.69 28.84
N GLU A 26 -37.29 -0.42 29.26
CA GLU A 26 -37.63 -1.78 28.85
C GLU A 26 -39.12 -2.03 29.09
N ASP A 27 -39.85 -2.27 28.00
CA ASP A 27 -41.11 -2.99 28.07
C ASP A 27 -40.78 -4.46 28.41
N SER A 28 -40.90 -4.79 29.70
CA SER A 28 -40.57 -6.10 30.28
C SER A 28 -41.60 -7.17 29.94
N SER A 29 -41.78 -7.44 28.65
CA SER A 29 -42.48 -8.62 28.15
C SER A 29 -41.75 -9.36 27.02
N SER A 30 -40.46 -9.10 26.82
CA SER A 30 -39.57 -10.09 26.20
C SER A 30 -39.30 -11.19 27.23
N THR A 31 -40.00 -12.32 27.14
CA THR A 31 -39.40 -13.54 27.68
C THR A 31 -38.24 -13.85 26.74
N ASP A 32 -37.03 -13.42 27.08
CA ASP A 32 -35.84 -13.97 26.43
C ASP A 32 -35.93 -15.49 26.61
N LEU A 33 -36.20 -16.20 25.52
CA LEU A 33 -36.20 -17.65 25.53
C LEU A 33 -34.75 -18.07 25.75
N TYR A 34 -34.42 -18.36 27.00
CA TYR A 34 -33.21 -19.11 27.32
C TYR A 34 -33.45 -20.53 26.78
N VAL A 35 -32.87 -20.82 25.62
CA VAL A 35 -32.87 -22.14 24.96
C VAL A 35 -31.44 -22.46 24.54
N SER A 36 -31.17 -23.70 24.11
CA SER A 36 -29.87 -24.04 23.55
C SER A 36 -29.62 -23.29 22.23
N GLU A 37 -28.37 -23.03 21.89
CA GLU A 37 -28.00 -22.39 20.63
C GLU A 37 -27.19 -23.33 19.74
N ILE A 38 -27.34 -23.18 18.42
CA ILE A 38 -26.48 -23.79 17.42
C ILE A 38 -26.03 -22.74 16.41
N SER A 39 -24.72 -22.57 16.26
CA SER A 39 -24.11 -21.46 15.54
C SER A 39 -23.19 -21.93 14.42
N VAL A 40 -23.27 -21.27 13.28
CA VAL A 40 -22.31 -21.43 12.17
C VAL A 40 -21.20 -20.40 12.35
N ILE A 41 -19.95 -20.84 12.47
CA ILE A 41 -18.82 -19.94 12.75
C ILE A 41 -17.71 -20.14 11.71
N PRO A 42 -17.65 -19.28 10.68
CA PRO A 42 -16.53 -19.25 9.75
C PRO A 42 -15.23 -18.79 10.42
N SER A 43 -14.09 -19.32 9.99
CA SER A 43 -12.76 -18.84 10.42
C SER A 43 -12.44 -17.43 9.92
N SER A 44 -13.11 -17.00 8.85
CA SER A 44 -13.09 -15.63 8.33
C SER A 44 -14.44 -15.29 7.74
N TYR A 45 -14.87 -14.05 7.94
CA TYR A 45 -16.09 -13.50 7.33
C TYR A 45 -15.81 -12.82 5.98
N GLN A 46 -14.54 -12.75 5.56
CA GLN A 46 -14.10 -12.24 4.27
C GLN A 46 -13.04 -13.18 3.68
N VAL A 47 -13.25 -13.66 2.46
CA VAL A 47 -12.38 -14.65 1.80
C VAL A 47 -12.21 -14.31 0.32
N GLU A 48 -11.08 -14.70 -0.27
CA GLU A 48 -10.86 -14.53 -1.71
C GLU A 48 -11.61 -15.63 -2.51
N PRO A 49 -12.02 -15.37 -3.77
CA PRO A 49 -12.55 -16.40 -4.66
C PRO A 49 -11.67 -17.65 -4.74
N GLY A 50 -12.29 -18.82 -4.69
CA GLY A 50 -11.59 -20.12 -4.76
C GLY A 50 -10.73 -20.49 -3.54
N SER A 51 -10.58 -19.59 -2.56
CA SER A 51 -9.77 -19.86 -1.36
C SER A 51 -10.45 -20.85 -0.40
N THR A 52 -9.67 -21.48 0.47
CA THR A 52 -10.19 -22.40 1.48
C THR A 52 -10.29 -21.76 2.85
N PHE A 53 -11.41 -21.99 3.55
CA PHE A 53 -11.64 -21.55 4.92
C PHE A 53 -12.29 -22.67 5.74
N THR A 54 -12.36 -22.52 7.07
CA THR A 54 -13.07 -23.47 7.93
C THR A 54 -14.36 -22.92 8.45
N ILE A 55 -15.30 -23.81 8.75
CA ILE A 55 -16.57 -23.51 9.40
C ILE A 55 -16.72 -24.48 10.56
N ASP A 56 -16.86 -23.93 11.75
CA ASP A 56 -17.18 -24.68 12.95
C ASP A 56 -18.70 -24.58 13.20
N ILE A 57 -19.32 -25.71 13.54
CA ILE A 57 -20.69 -25.75 14.04
C ILE A 57 -20.62 -25.90 15.55
N ASP A 58 -20.91 -24.82 16.25
CA ASP A 58 -20.87 -24.78 17.70
C ASP A 58 -22.27 -24.96 18.28
N ILE A 59 -22.34 -25.65 19.42
CA ILE A 59 -23.55 -25.71 20.25
C ILE A 59 -23.22 -25.11 21.60
N ASP A 60 -24.11 -24.24 22.09
CA ASP A 60 -24.15 -23.82 23.50
C ASP A 60 -25.39 -24.45 24.16
N PRO A 61 -25.23 -25.55 24.91
CA PRO A 61 -26.36 -26.30 25.44
C PRO A 61 -26.89 -25.68 26.74
N LEU A 62 -28.17 -25.28 26.75
CA LEU A 62 -28.85 -24.93 28.00
C LEU A 62 -29.22 -26.17 28.82
N ILE A 63 -29.57 -27.26 28.13
CA ILE A 63 -29.81 -28.57 28.73
C ILE A 63 -28.90 -29.61 28.07
N PRO A 64 -28.58 -30.72 28.77
CA PRO A 64 -27.66 -31.72 28.25
C PRO A 64 -28.10 -32.27 26.88
N VAL A 65 -27.27 -32.07 25.85
CA VAL A 65 -27.51 -32.56 24.49
C VAL A 65 -26.84 -33.92 24.34
N SER A 66 -27.58 -34.96 23.94
CA SER A 66 -27.02 -36.29 23.68
C SER A 66 -27.16 -36.74 22.23
N GLY A 67 -27.74 -35.91 21.37
CA GLY A 67 -27.90 -36.18 19.94
C GLY A 67 -28.08 -34.88 19.17
N VAL A 68 -27.42 -34.79 18.02
CA VAL A 68 -27.57 -33.70 17.06
C VAL A 68 -27.54 -34.26 15.64
N GLN A 69 -28.34 -33.68 14.74
CA GLN A 69 -28.31 -33.88 13.29
C GLN A 69 -28.58 -32.54 12.61
N PHE A 70 -27.91 -32.25 11.49
CA PHE A 70 -28.18 -31.06 10.68
C PHE A 70 -27.70 -31.24 9.23
N ASP A 71 -28.24 -30.44 8.33
CA ASP A 71 -27.74 -30.26 6.98
C ASP A 71 -27.06 -28.89 6.89
N ILE A 72 -25.86 -28.80 6.30
CA ILE A 72 -25.30 -27.50 5.99
C ILE A 72 -25.80 -27.04 4.62
N SER A 73 -26.35 -25.84 4.59
CA SER A 73 -26.70 -25.14 3.35
C SER A 73 -25.54 -24.24 2.97
N LEU A 74 -24.85 -24.61 1.89
CA LEU A 74 -23.86 -23.74 1.27
C LEU A 74 -24.53 -22.80 0.25
N PRO A 75 -23.93 -21.63 -0.01
CA PRO A 75 -24.60 -20.55 -0.74
C PRO A 75 -24.88 -20.85 -2.22
N SER A 76 -24.01 -21.63 -2.88
CA SER A 76 -24.15 -22.01 -4.29
C SER A 76 -23.53 -23.39 -4.57
N SER A 77 -23.68 -23.88 -5.80
CA SER A 77 -23.01 -25.12 -6.27
C SER A 77 -21.50 -25.02 -6.34
N ASP A 78 -20.96 -23.80 -6.30
CA ASP A 78 -19.55 -23.53 -6.60
C ASP A 78 -18.69 -23.63 -5.33
N TYR A 79 -19.32 -23.57 -4.16
CA TYR A 79 -18.68 -23.92 -2.90
C TYR A 79 -18.49 -25.43 -2.79
N THR A 80 -17.30 -25.85 -2.38
CA THR A 80 -16.96 -27.27 -2.26
C THR A 80 -16.61 -27.65 -0.82
N MET A 81 -17.39 -28.55 -0.24
CA MET A 81 -17.03 -29.23 1.01
C MET A 81 -15.83 -30.16 0.77
N LEU A 82 -14.68 -29.84 1.38
CA LEU A 82 -13.44 -30.61 1.23
C LEU A 82 -13.30 -31.70 2.29
N SER A 83 -13.60 -31.37 3.54
CA SER A 83 -13.56 -32.32 4.65
C SER A 83 -14.49 -31.91 5.78
N VAL A 84 -14.87 -32.90 6.58
CA VAL A 84 -15.58 -32.72 7.84
C VAL A 84 -14.91 -33.59 8.89
N THR A 85 -14.55 -32.99 10.01
CA THR A 85 -13.96 -33.65 11.16
C THR A 85 -14.81 -33.42 12.39
N GLU A 86 -14.75 -34.38 13.31
CA GLU A 86 -15.39 -34.26 14.62
C GLU A 86 -14.81 -33.09 15.40
N GLY A 87 -15.70 -32.26 15.97
CA GLY A 87 -15.35 -31.24 16.93
C GLY A 87 -15.21 -31.80 18.35
N ASP A 88 -15.01 -30.94 19.33
CA ASP A 88 -14.63 -31.38 20.66
C ASP A 88 -15.82 -31.71 21.59
N ILE A 89 -17.03 -31.20 21.31
CA ILE A 89 -18.12 -31.11 22.29
C ILE A 89 -18.54 -32.47 22.90
N PHE A 90 -18.49 -33.56 22.13
CA PHE A 90 -18.80 -34.91 22.64
C PHE A 90 -17.55 -35.68 23.08
N SER A 91 -16.40 -35.37 22.50
CA SER A 91 -15.10 -35.96 22.84
C SER A 91 -14.64 -35.58 24.25
N GLN A 92 -15.01 -34.37 24.73
CA GLN A 92 -14.73 -33.91 26.09
C GLN A 92 -15.32 -34.86 27.15
N SER A 93 -16.50 -35.41 26.88
CA SER A 93 -17.15 -36.39 27.76
C SER A 93 -16.62 -37.81 27.54
N GLY A 94 -15.87 -38.08 26.47
CA GLY A 94 -15.38 -39.41 26.07
C GLY A 94 -16.32 -40.16 25.11
N ALA A 95 -17.26 -39.46 24.47
CA ALA A 95 -18.09 -39.97 23.39
C ALA A 95 -17.48 -39.60 22.04
N SER A 96 -17.92 -40.26 20.97
CA SER A 96 -17.55 -39.89 19.60
C SER A 96 -18.78 -39.77 18.72
N VAL A 97 -18.74 -38.84 17.78
CA VAL A 97 -19.74 -38.62 16.75
C VAL A 97 -19.21 -39.20 15.45
N ALA A 98 -19.92 -40.18 14.90
CA ALA A 98 -19.63 -40.65 13.56
C ALA A 98 -20.28 -39.68 12.56
N PHE A 99 -19.46 -39.07 11.71
CA PHE A 99 -19.91 -38.26 10.59
C PHE A 99 -19.94 -39.12 9.32
N GLU A 100 -21.10 -39.24 8.68
CA GLU A 100 -21.20 -39.80 7.33
C GLU A 100 -21.44 -38.67 6.33
N LEU A 101 -20.44 -38.39 5.49
CA LEU A 101 -20.62 -37.54 4.32
C LEU A 101 -21.36 -38.34 3.25
N LYS A 102 -22.65 -38.07 3.08
CA LYS A 102 -23.38 -38.50 1.88
C LYS A 102 -23.34 -37.40 0.84
N ASN A 103 -23.14 -37.80 -0.43
CA ASN A 103 -22.88 -36.94 -1.60
C ASN A 103 -21.49 -36.28 -1.58
N THR A 104 -20.43 -37.07 -1.84
CA THR A 104 -19.15 -36.50 -2.28
C THR A 104 -19.41 -35.61 -3.51
N PRO A 105 -18.97 -34.34 -3.52
CA PRO A 105 -19.39 -33.39 -4.52
C PRO A 105 -18.80 -33.81 -5.87
N SER A 106 -19.68 -34.33 -6.73
CA SER A 106 -19.45 -34.30 -8.17
C SER A 106 -20.57 -33.58 -8.91
N SER A 107 -21.55 -32.93 -8.25
CA SER A 107 -22.40 -31.95 -8.96
C SER A 107 -23.42 -31.08 -8.23
N THR A 108 -23.86 -31.26 -6.98
CA THR A 108 -24.94 -30.39 -6.44
C THR A 108 -24.95 -30.20 -4.92
N SER A 109 -24.49 -29.02 -4.47
CA SER A 109 -25.04 -28.15 -3.42
C SER A 109 -26.01 -28.72 -2.35
N SER A 110 -25.54 -29.66 -1.53
CA SER A 110 -25.95 -29.82 -0.12
C SER A 110 -25.12 -30.94 0.49
N GLY A 111 -24.26 -30.60 1.46
CA GLY A 111 -23.57 -31.58 2.29
C GLY A 111 -24.50 -31.97 3.44
N THR A 112 -25.21 -33.08 3.32
CA THR A 112 -25.97 -33.64 4.44
C THR A 112 -24.95 -34.28 5.40
N VAL A 113 -24.71 -33.67 6.55
CA VAL A 113 -23.81 -34.21 7.58
C VAL A 113 -24.66 -35.00 8.57
N TYR A 114 -24.72 -36.32 8.37
CA TYR A 114 -25.33 -37.18 9.39
C TYR A 114 -24.33 -37.41 10.52
N SER A 115 -24.62 -36.85 11.68
CA SER A 115 -23.99 -37.22 12.95
C SER A 115 -24.83 -38.28 13.66
N ALA A 116 -24.23 -39.42 13.98
CA ALA A 116 -24.78 -40.37 14.95
C ALA A 116 -23.87 -40.38 16.18
N VAL A 117 -24.41 -40.03 17.35
CA VAL A 117 -23.68 -40.12 18.61
C VAL A 117 -23.51 -41.60 18.97
N LEU A 118 -22.27 -42.07 19.07
CA LEU A 118 -21.94 -43.39 19.59
C LEU A 118 -21.48 -43.23 21.05
N GLY A 119 -22.45 -43.23 21.98
CA GLY A 119 -22.16 -43.20 23.42
C GLY A 119 -23.32 -42.71 24.28
N ASN A 120 -23.37 -43.14 25.54
CA ASN A 120 -24.40 -42.77 26.53
C ASN A 120 -24.11 -41.42 27.21
N MET A 121 -23.47 -40.46 26.54
CA MET A 121 -22.99 -39.23 27.20
C MET A 121 -23.51 -37.97 26.54
N SER A 122 -23.71 -36.96 27.37
CA SER A 122 -24.30 -35.68 27.00
C SER A 122 -23.28 -34.56 27.06
N ALA A 123 -23.32 -33.66 26.07
CA ALA A 123 -22.66 -32.37 26.12
C ALA A 123 -23.44 -31.42 27.04
N THR A 124 -22.75 -30.83 28.03
CA THR A 124 -23.33 -29.88 29.00
C THR A 124 -22.64 -28.54 29.02
N GLU A 125 -21.53 -28.41 28.28
CA GLU A 125 -20.79 -27.16 28.09
C GLU A 125 -20.74 -26.87 26.59
N ALA A 126 -20.53 -25.60 26.24
CA ALA A 126 -20.40 -25.18 24.86
C ALA A 126 -19.21 -25.85 24.18
N GLY A 127 -19.33 -26.13 22.89
CA GLY A 127 -18.23 -26.67 22.10
C GLY A 127 -18.61 -26.91 20.65
N THR A 128 -17.63 -27.37 19.88
CA THR A 128 -17.77 -27.61 18.45
C THR A 128 -18.28 -29.02 18.20
N VAL A 129 -19.35 -29.14 17.43
CA VAL A 129 -19.88 -30.42 16.95
C VAL A 129 -19.05 -30.92 15.78
N ALA A 130 -18.83 -30.05 14.80
CA ALA A 130 -18.17 -30.39 13.55
C ALA A 130 -17.31 -29.23 13.09
N GLN A 131 -16.11 -29.55 12.61
CA GLN A 131 -15.25 -28.63 11.89
C GLN A 131 -15.21 -29.03 10.42
N MET A 132 -15.45 -28.07 9.54
CA MET A 132 -15.59 -28.30 8.12
C MET A 132 -14.59 -27.45 7.37
N THR A 133 -13.95 -28.02 6.35
CA THR A 133 -13.10 -27.25 5.43
C THR A 133 -13.85 -27.07 4.12
N VAL A 134 -13.99 -25.83 3.68
CA VAL A 134 -14.76 -25.43 2.51
C VAL A 134 -13.88 -24.62 1.58
N ALA A 135 -13.94 -24.90 0.28
CA ALA A 135 -13.45 -24.00 -0.75
C ALA A 135 -14.57 -23.04 -1.17
N ALA A 136 -14.29 -21.74 -1.17
CA ALA A 136 -15.17 -20.71 -1.69
C ALA A 136 -15.40 -20.90 -3.19
N GLY A 137 -16.56 -20.44 -3.69
CA GLY A 137 -16.80 -20.35 -5.12
C GLY A 137 -15.95 -19.25 -5.78
N GLU A 138 -16.08 -19.11 -7.10
CA GLU A 138 -15.42 -18.05 -7.88
C GLU A 138 -16.25 -16.77 -7.94
N GLU A 139 -17.54 -16.82 -7.59
CA GLU A 139 -18.43 -15.66 -7.56
C GLU A 139 -18.17 -14.80 -6.32
N THR A 140 -18.16 -13.48 -6.51
CA THR A 140 -17.98 -12.49 -5.45
C THR A 140 -19.33 -12.01 -4.92
N GLY A 141 -19.34 -11.44 -3.72
CA GLY A 141 -20.53 -10.92 -3.03
C GLY A 141 -20.77 -11.52 -1.65
N PHE A 142 -21.96 -11.24 -1.10
CA PHE A 142 -22.39 -11.73 0.21
C PHE A 142 -23.15 -13.04 0.11
N PHE A 143 -22.79 -13.99 0.97
CA PHE A 143 -23.29 -15.34 0.90
C PHE A 143 -23.66 -15.87 2.30
N ASP A 144 -24.92 -16.27 2.47
CA ASP A 144 -25.42 -16.84 3.71
C ASP A 144 -25.09 -18.33 3.81
N ILE A 145 -24.53 -18.72 4.94
CA ILE A 145 -24.26 -20.09 5.35
C ILE A 145 -25.18 -20.41 6.52
N GLY A 146 -26.06 -21.39 6.31
CA GLY A 146 -27.07 -21.75 7.29
C GLY A 146 -27.11 -23.25 7.54
N LEU A 147 -27.88 -23.61 8.56
CA LEU A 147 -28.23 -24.98 8.86
C LEU A 147 -29.69 -25.24 8.47
N ALA A 148 -29.96 -26.43 7.94
CA ALA A 148 -31.30 -26.92 7.65
C ALA A 148 -31.52 -28.27 8.34
N ASN A 149 -32.79 -28.67 8.51
CA ASN A 149 -33.17 -29.95 9.10
C ASN A 149 -32.49 -30.27 10.45
N VAL A 150 -32.26 -29.23 11.27
CA VAL A 150 -31.59 -29.38 12.56
C VAL A 150 -32.50 -30.11 13.56
N ILE A 151 -31.98 -31.17 14.16
CA ILE A 151 -32.61 -31.94 15.22
C ILE A 151 -31.62 -32.05 16.38
N MET A 152 -32.04 -31.65 17.58
CA MET A 152 -31.30 -31.89 18.82
C MET A 152 -32.15 -32.66 19.81
N SER A 153 -31.54 -33.57 20.56
CA SER A 153 -32.25 -34.41 21.52
C SER A 153 -31.52 -34.52 22.87
N ASP A 154 -32.30 -34.60 23.94
CA ASP A 154 -31.83 -34.85 25.30
C ASP A 154 -31.49 -36.33 25.52
N THR A 155 -30.95 -36.63 26.71
CA THR A 155 -30.59 -37.99 27.15
C THR A 155 -31.74 -38.99 27.17
N SER A 156 -32.99 -38.52 27.12
CA SER A 156 -34.21 -39.33 27.05
C SER A 156 -34.77 -39.42 25.62
N SER A 157 -34.03 -38.92 24.62
CA SER A 157 -34.44 -38.82 23.21
C SER A 157 -35.62 -37.87 22.94
N ASN A 158 -35.91 -36.94 23.86
CA ASN A 158 -36.88 -35.88 23.60
C ASN A 158 -36.23 -34.75 22.79
N PRO A 159 -36.97 -34.09 21.88
CA PRO A 159 -36.47 -32.91 21.17
C PRO A 159 -36.09 -31.78 22.13
N ILE A 160 -34.98 -31.10 21.84
CA ILE A 160 -34.52 -29.88 22.51
C ILE A 160 -34.94 -28.68 21.67
N GLU A 161 -35.50 -27.63 22.31
CA GLU A 161 -35.72 -26.34 21.65
C GLU A 161 -34.42 -25.57 21.51
N PHE A 162 -34.24 -24.88 20.38
CA PHE A 162 -33.04 -24.13 20.10
C PHE A 162 -33.23 -22.94 19.16
N VAL A 163 -32.25 -22.05 19.17
CA VAL A 163 -32.06 -21.00 18.17
C VAL A 163 -30.90 -21.38 17.25
N SER A 164 -31.08 -21.17 15.95
CA SER A 164 -30.02 -21.34 14.95
C SER A 164 -29.48 -19.98 14.52
N ASN A 165 -28.17 -19.81 14.62
CA ASN A 165 -27.45 -18.61 14.24
C ASN A 165 -26.66 -18.87 12.95
N PRO A 166 -27.16 -18.45 11.77
CA PRO A 166 -26.42 -18.55 10.51
C PRO A 166 -25.28 -17.51 10.46
N ALA A 167 -24.38 -17.66 9.49
CA ALA A 167 -23.32 -16.70 9.19
C ALA A 167 -23.45 -16.18 7.76
N THR A 168 -22.97 -14.96 7.51
CA THR A 168 -22.84 -14.39 6.17
C THR A 168 -21.37 -14.13 5.91
N ILE A 169 -20.82 -14.65 4.82
CA ILE A 169 -19.45 -14.37 4.38
C ILE A 169 -19.46 -13.44 3.18
N LEU A 170 -18.40 -12.65 3.04
CA LEU A 170 -18.08 -11.87 1.86
C LEU A 170 -16.99 -12.59 1.06
N VAL A 171 -17.27 -12.93 -0.19
CA VAL A 171 -16.24 -13.38 -1.14
C VAL A 171 -15.90 -12.20 -2.03
N ASP A 172 -14.63 -11.84 -2.10
CA ASP A 172 -14.23 -10.53 -2.62
C ASP A 172 -12.79 -10.54 -3.11
N THR A 173 -12.51 -9.81 -4.19
CA THR A 173 -11.15 -9.69 -4.73
C THR A 173 -10.65 -8.28 -4.56
N LYS A 174 -9.49 -8.13 -3.91
CA LYS A 174 -8.93 -6.79 -3.72
C LYS A 174 -8.68 -6.06 -5.06
N PRO A 175 -8.79 -4.73 -5.10
CA PRO A 175 -8.34 -3.95 -6.22
C PRO A 175 -6.83 -4.08 -6.39
N VAL A 176 -6.34 -3.74 -7.58
CA VAL A 176 -4.92 -3.81 -7.92
C VAL A 176 -4.45 -2.50 -8.51
N LEU A 177 -3.50 -1.84 -7.84
CA LEU A 177 -2.82 -0.65 -8.37
C LEU A 177 -1.87 -1.02 -9.50
N SER A 178 -1.92 -0.22 -10.57
CA SER A 178 -0.96 -0.30 -11.66
C SER A 178 0.24 0.59 -11.37
N ASN A 179 1.43 -0.01 -11.26
CA ASN A 179 2.67 0.74 -11.11
C ASN A 179 2.97 1.54 -12.40
N PRO A 180 3.02 2.88 -12.36
CA PRO A 180 3.29 3.70 -13.54
C PRO A 180 4.76 3.64 -14.01
N GLY A 181 5.66 3.00 -13.25
CA GLY A 181 7.08 2.92 -13.54
C GLY A 181 7.87 4.11 -12.95
N LEU A 182 9.02 4.41 -13.53
CA LEU A 182 9.85 5.54 -13.10
C LEU A 182 9.16 6.87 -13.43
N LEU A 183 8.99 7.72 -12.43
CA LEU A 183 8.42 9.06 -12.57
C LEU A 183 9.51 10.11 -12.39
N GLN A 184 9.67 10.96 -13.41
CA GLN A 184 10.58 12.09 -13.39
C GLN A 184 9.84 13.36 -13.83
N VAL A 185 10.11 14.47 -13.16
CA VAL A 185 9.61 15.80 -13.54
C VAL A 185 10.72 16.82 -13.31
N THR A 186 10.90 17.77 -14.22
CA THR A 186 11.81 18.90 -13.97
C THR A 186 11.11 19.91 -13.07
N GLU A 187 11.83 20.54 -12.15
CA GLU A 187 11.30 21.66 -11.37
C GLU A 187 10.61 22.71 -12.27
N ASN A 188 9.59 23.36 -11.72
CA ASN A 188 8.70 24.31 -12.37
C ASN A 188 7.83 23.75 -13.52
N ASN A 189 7.95 22.46 -13.86
CA ASN A 189 7.06 21.80 -14.82
C ASN A 189 5.92 21.07 -14.11
N LEU A 190 4.76 21.03 -14.78
CA LEU A 190 3.58 20.32 -14.28
C LEU A 190 3.75 18.80 -14.43
N LEU A 191 3.65 18.09 -13.32
CA LEU A 191 3.30 16.68 -13.26
C LEU A 191 1.78 16.56 -13.14
N ASP A 192 1.15 15.89 -14.09
CA ASP A 192 -0.29 15.57 -14.09
C ASP A 192 -0.41 14.06 -14.39
N LEU A 193 -0.66 13.26 -13.35
CA LEU A 193 -0.60 11.80 -13.39
C LEU A 193 -1.88 11.20 -12.81
N THR A 194 -2.63 10.50 -13.65
CA THR A 194 -3.78 9.71 -13.19
C THR A 194 -3.35 8.28 -12.83
N ILE A 195 -3.41 7.96 -11.54
CA ILE A 195 -3.15 6.60 -11.05
C ILE A 195 -4.22 5.65 -11.55
N GLN A 196 -3.78 4.49 -12.06
CA GLN A 196 -4.69 3.47 -12.58
C GLN A 196 -4.80 2.32 -11.58
N ALA A 197 -5.99 1.77 -11.46
CA ALA A 197 -6.26 0.53 -10.75
C ALA A 197 -7.26 -0.30 -11.54
N THR A 198 -7.25 -1.61 -11.31
CA THR A 198 -8.23 -2.56 -11.84
C THR A 198 -8.83 -3.34 -10.71
N ASP A 199 -10.09 -3.73 -10.90
CA ASP A 199 -10.86 -4.54 -9.97
C ASP A 199 -11.57 -5.62 -10.77
N SER A 200 -11.62 -6.86 -10.27
CA SER A 200 -12.16 -8.00 -11.04
C SER A 200 -13.67 -8.15 -10.89
N ASP A 201 -14.22 -7.56 -9.85
CA ASP A 201 -15.58 -7.62 -9.34
C ASP A 201 -16.42 -6.47 -9.91
N ASP A 202 -15.74 -5.52 -10.55
CA ASP A 202 -16.25 -4.23 -11.02
C ASP A 202 -16.79 -3.35 -9.87
N ASP A 203 -16.20 -3.46 -8.68
CA ASP A 203 -16.55 -2.62 -7.55
C ASP A 203 -16.12 -1.15 -7.74
N LEU A 204 -16.80 -0.26 -7.01
CA LEU A 204 -16.53 1.17 -7.12
C LEU A 204 -15.25 1.51 -6.36
N LEU A 205 -14.23 1.92 -7.11
CA LEU A 205 -12.95 2.30 -6.53
C LEU A 205 -12.92 3.71 -5.98
N ALA A 206 -12.28 3.85 -4.82
CA ALA A 206 -11.92 5.13 -4.21
C ALA A 206 -10.42 5.18 -3.92
N PHE A 207 -9.79 6.32 -4.19
CA PHE A 207 -8.36 6.51 -3.99
C PHE A 207 -8.08 7.47 -2.83
N THR A 208 -6.98 7.21 -2.14
CA THR A 208 -6.40 8.14 -1.18
C THR A 208 -4.90 8.25 -1.41
N ALA A 209 -4.32 9.40 -1.06
CA ALA A 209 -2.89 9.62 -1.11
C ALA A 209 -2.42 10.29 0.19
N THR A 210 -1.29 9.83 0.71
CA THR A 210 -0.61 10.43 1.86
C THR A 210 0.82 10.80 1.50
N SER A 211 1.48 11.58 2.37
CA SER A 211 2.86 12.07 2.14
C SER A 211 3.01 12.91 0.87
N LEU A 212 1.96 13.63 0.46
CA LEU A 212 2.02 14.53 -0.68
C LEU A 212 3.10 15.61 -0.48
N PRO A 213 3.97 15.86 -1.46
CA PRO A 213 4.88 17.00 -1.44
C PRO A 213 4.13 18.34 -1.30
N GLU A 214 4.81 19.34 -0.77
CA GLU A 214 4.23 20.69 -0.68
C GLU A 214 3.79 21.18 -2.07
N GLY A 215 2.56 21.69 -2.16
CA GLY A 215 1.95 22.15 -3.40
C GLY A 215 1.31 21.06 -4.28
N ALA A 216 1.49 19.77 -3.95
CA ALA A 216 0.81 18.69 -4.66
C ALA A 216 -0.67 18.58 -4.24
N THR A 217 -1.51 18.15 -5.18
CA THR A 217 -2.93 17.89 -4.96
C THR A 217 -3.29 16.51 -5.49
N PHE A 218 -4.26 15.84 -4.85
CA PHE A 218 -4.73 14.52 -5.24
C PHE A 218 -6.25 14.48 -5.25
N ASP A 219 -6.84 14.07 -6.37
CA ASP A 219 -8.28 13.83 -6.49
C ASP A 219 -8.58 12.35 -6.22
N GLY A 220 -9.12 12.05 -5.05
CA GLY A 220 -9.47 10.68 -4.62
C GLY A 220 -10.58 10.01 -5.44
N SER A 221 -11.33 10.77 -6.25
CA SER A 221 -12.38 10.20 -7.10
C SER A 221 -11.86 9.75 -8.48
N THR A 222 -10.77 10.36 -8.95
CA THR A 222 -10.18 10.07 -10.26
C THR A 222 -8.80 9.45 -10.17
N GLY A 223 -8.17 9.46 -8.99
CA GLY A 223 -6.78 9.06 -8.79
C GLY A 223 -5.78 10.07 -9.38
N ASN A 224 -6.20 11.32 -9.67
CA ASN A 224 -5.34 12.28 -10.33
C ASN A 224 -4.42 13.04 -9.37
N LEU A 225 -3.11 12.85 -9.52
CA LEU A 225 -2.05 13.57 -8.83
C LEU A 225 -1.58 14.74 -9.69
N VAL A 226 -1.71 15.95 -9.19
CA VAL A 226 -1.24 17.17 -9.86
C VAL A 226 -0.23 17.89 -8.98
N TRP A 227 0.95 18.17 -9.53
CA TRP A 227 2.04 18.81 -8.80
C TRP A 227 2.93 19.65 -9.72
N THR A 228 3.41 20.79 -9.24
CA THR A 228 4.44 21.59 -9.93
C THR A 228 5.55 21.87 -8.90
N PRO A 229 6.60 21.05 -8.85
CA PRO A 229 7.66 21.21 -7.87
C PRO A 229 8.43 22.51 -8.07
N ASP A 230 8.95 23.10 -7.00
CA ASP A 230 9.91 24.20 -7.07
C ASP A 230 11.37 23.73 -6.88
N ALA A 231 12.31 24.66 -6.99
CA ALA A 231 13.74 24.36 -6.91
C ALA A 231 14.23 23.85 -5.54
N THR A 232 13.47 24.08 -4.47
CA THR A 232 13.78 23.51 -3.15
C THR A 232 13.37 22.04 -3.05
N GLN A 233 12.60 21.55 -4.02
CA GLN A 233 12.08 20.20 -4.09
C GLN A 233 12.85 19.32 -5.08
N VAL A 234 14.03 19.73 -5.57
CA VAL A 234 14.91 18.84 -6.36
C VAL A 234 15.33 17.61 -5.54
N GLY A 235 15.27 16.43 -6.17
CA GLY A 235 15.57 15.14 -5.54
C GLY A 235 14.38 14.18 -5.51
N GLU A 236 14.49 13.11 -4.72
CA GLU A 236 13.46 12.07 -4.64
C GLU A 236 12.34 12.43 -3.66
N HIS A 237 11.10 12.20 -4.09
CA HIS A 237 9.88 12.34 -3.28
C HIS A 237 9.09 11.05 -3.32
N SER A 238 8.37 10.76 -2.24
CA SER A 238 7.53 9.57 -2.13
C SER A 238 6.08 9.95 -1.81
N VAL A 239 5.14 9.39 -2.57
CA VAL A 239 3.70 9.50 -2.31
C VAL A 239 3.14 8.10 -2.10
N GLU A 240 2.50 7.88 -0.97
CA GLU A 240 1.82 6.60 -0.71
C GLU A 240 0.37 6.71 -1.19
N VAL A 241 -0.01 5.85 -2.12
CA VAL A 241 -1.35 5.80 -2.72
C VAL A 241 -2.01 4.50 -2.32
N THR A 242 -3.25 4.59 -1.86
CA THR A 242 -4.11 3.45 -1.55
C THR A 242 -5.37 3.54 -2.40
N VAL A 243 -5.77 2.41 -3.00
CA VAL A 243 -7.08 2.22 -3.62
C VAL A 243 -7.88 1.24 -2.78
N THR A 244 -9.16 1.51 -2.61
CA THR A 244 -10.13 0.66 -1.90
C THR A 244 -11.35 0.43 -2.80
N ASP A 245 -11.90 -0.77 -2.76
CA ASP A 245 -13.22 -1.12 -3.32
C ASP A 245 -14.37 -0.92 -2.29
N GLY A 246 -14.03 -0.59 -1.04
CA GLY A 246 -14.94 -0.49 0.11
C GLY A 246 -14.83 -1.64 1.12
N TYR A 247 -14.13 -2.71 0.77
CA TYR A 247 -13.94 -3.95 1.54
C TYR A 247 -12.46 -4.33 1.68
N LEU A 248 -11.68 -4.23 0.61
CA LEU A 248 -10.25 -4.51 0.53
C LEU A 248 -9.48 -3.33 -0.04
N ASP A 249 -8.20 -3.28 0.33
CA ASP A 249 -7.29 -2.21 -0.03
C ASP A 249 -6.04 -2.75 -0.74
N ASP A 250 -5.52 -1.97 -1.68
CA ASP A 250 -4.18 -2.13 -2.24
C ASP A 250 -3.40 -0.82 -2.13
N THR A 251 -2.13 -0.91 -1.74
CA THR A 251 -1.28 0.25 -1.46
C THR A 251 0.02 0.15 -2.23
N MET A 252 0.45 1.28 -2.83
CA MET A 252 1.77 1.42 -3.43
C MET A 252 2.45 2.72 -3.02
N VAL A 253 3.78 2.72 -3.00
CA VAL A 253 4.57 3.93 -2.86
C VAL A 253 5.09 4.35 -4.24
N LEU A 254 4.70 5.53 -4.68
CA LEU A 254 5.22 6.19 -5.87
C LEU A 254 6.48 6.95 -5.51
N THR A 255 7.56 6.72 -6.24
CA THR A 255 8.78 7.53 -6.17
C THR A 255 8.84 8.46 -7.37
N ILE A 256 8.94 9.76 -7.11
CA ILE A 256 9.03 10.81 -8.12
C ILE A 256 10.37 11.51 -7.94
N GLU A 257 11.20 11.51 -8.98
CA GLU A 257 12.46 12.24 -8.98
C GLU A 257 12.24 13.61 -9.65
N VAL A 258 12.47 14.67 -8.87
CA VAL A 258 12.48 16.04 -9.36
C VAL A 258 13.88 16.38 -9.84
N LEU A 259 14.00 16.68 -11.13
CA LEU A 259 15.25 17.08 -11.77
C LEU A 259 15.41 18.61 -11.71
N PRO A 260 16.63 19.14 -11.48
CA PRO A 260 16.86 20.57 -11.59
C PRO A 260 16.63 21.05 -13.03
N SER A 261 16.24 22.32 -13.20
CA SER A 261 16.05 22.91 -14.54
C SER A 261 17.34 23.46 -15.15
N ASP A 262 18.38 23.60 -14.32
CA ASP A 262 19.68 24.15 -14.68
C ASP A 262 20.79 23.45 -13.88
N PHE A 263 21.94 23.19 -14.51
CA PHE A 263 23.14 22.68 -13.84
C PHE A 263 24.22 23.76 -13.77
N PRO A 264 24.93 23.90 -12.63
CA PRO A 264 26.02 24.88 -12.53
C PRO A 264 27.11 24.60 -13.57
N PRO A 265 27.86 25.62 -14.00
CA PRO A 265 28.94 25.41 -14.95
C PRO A 265 30.07 24.64 -14.28
N VAL A 266 31.03 24.18 -15.07
CA VAL A 266 32.26 23.52 -14.60
C VAL A 266 33.45 24.42 -14.96
N ALA A 267 34.16 24.89 -13.94
CA ALA A 267 35.37 25.69 -14.09
C ALA A 267 36.59 24.82 -14.40
N ASP A 268 37.45 25.28 -15.31
CA ASP A 268 38.76 24.70 -15.58
C ASP A 268 39.80 25.82 -15.76
N ALA A 269 40.58 26.08 -14.71
CA ALA A 269 41.64 27.09 -14.68
C ALA A 269 42.90 26.66 -15.46
N ASN A 270 42.93 25.42 -15.97
CA ASN A 270 44.06 24.76 -16.61
C ASN A 270 45.33 24.77 -15.70
N GLY A 271 46.51 24.54 -16.29
CA GLY A 271 47.78 24.55 -15.57
C GLY A 271 48.16 23.17 -14.99
N PRO A 272 49.04 23.11 -13.96
CA PRO A 272 49.75 24.24 -13.34
C PRO A 272 50.64 24.99 -14.33
N TYR A 273 51.02 26.21 -13.98
CA TYR A 273 51.83 27.08 -14.82
C TYR A 273 53.19 27.40 -14.19
N THR A 274 54.18 27.65 -15.05
CA THR A 274 55.49 28.15 -14.65
C THR A 274 55.88 29.34 -15.50
N ILE A 275 56.33 30.41 -14.87
CA ILE A 275 56.76 31.63 -15.54
C ILE A 275 57.97 32.25 -14.81
N ARG A 276 58.71 33.11 -15.50
CA ARG A 276 59.76 33.91 -14.86
C ARG A 276 59.16 35.21 -14.30
N VAL A 277 59.71 35.66 -13.17
CA VAL A 277 59.35 36.94 -12.56
C VAL A 277 59.44 38.09 -13.58
N GLY A 278 58.43 38.97 -13.57
CA GLY A 278 58.32 40.11 -14.48
C GLY A 278 57.94 39.77 -15.93
N LYS A 279 57.61 38.52 -16.24
CA LYS A 279 57.06 38.14 -17.56
C LYS A 279 55.54 38.05 -17.53
N LYS A 280 54.95 38.42 -18.66
CA LYS A 280 53.50 38.34 -18.89
C LYS A 280 53.10 36.90 -19.17
N ILE A 281 52.34 36.30 -18.26
CA ILE A 281 51.74 34.96 -18.42
C ILE A 281 50.36 35.10 -19.06
N LYS A 282 49.97 34.12 -19.89
CA LYS A 282 48.61 33.92 -20.39
C LYS A 282 47.98 32.76 -19.61
N LEU A 283 46.84 32.98 -18.99
CA LEU A 283 46.01 31.96 -18.36
C LEU A 283 44.72 31.81 -19.19
N THR A 284 44.21 30.59 -19.28
CA THR A 284 43.01 30.29 -20.08
C THR A 284 42.04 29.44 -19.29
N GLY A 285 40.77 29.88 -19.28
CA GLY A 285 39.62 29.19 -18.72
C GLY A 285 38.71 28.66 -19.81
N THR A 286 39.20 28.59 -21.05
CA THR A 286 38.41 28.22 -22.24
C THR A 286 37.97 26.76 -22.25
N SER A 287 38.51 25.93 -21.35
CA SER A 287 38.08 24.54 -21.15
C SER A 287 36.90 24.42 -20.20
N SER A 288 36.55 25.50 -19.48
CA SER A 288 35.31 25.54 -18.70
C SER A 288 34.11 25.36 -19.64
N TYR A 289 33.10 24.65 -19.18
CA TYR A 289 31.87 24.40 -19.93
C TYR A 289 30.67 24.47 -19.00
N ASP A 290 29.49 24.56 -19.59
CA ASP A 290 28.22 24.50 -18.90
C ASP A 290 27.46 23.29 -19.48
N PRO A 291 27.02 22.31 -18.65
CA PRO A 291 26.38 21.10 -19.15
C PRO A 291 25.09 21.32 -19.95
N ASP A 292 24.31 22.35 -19.63
CA ASP A 292 22.99 22.61 -20.21
C ASP A 292 22.76 24.07 -20.62
N GLY A 293 23.74 24.94 -20.38
CA GLY A 293 23.70 26.35 -20.78
C GLY A 293 24.95 26.87 -21.47
N THR A 294 25.30 28.11 -21.13
CA THR A 294 26.41 28.89 -21.65
C THR A 294 27.07 29.70 -20.53
N ILE A 295 28.41 29.72 -20.52
CA ILE A 295 29.16 30.56 -19.58
C ILE A 295 29.04 32.04 -19.99
N MET A 296 28.54 32.86 -19.08
CA MET A 296 28.39 34.31 -19.26
C MET A 296 29.57 35.12 -18.72
N ALA A 297 30.26 34.64 -17.67
CA ALA A 297 31.36 35.38 -17.07
C ALA A 297 32.52 34.49 -16.59
N TYR A 298 33.72 35.08 -16.60
CA TYR A 298 34.95 34.50 -16.08
C TYR A 298 35.65 35.57 -15.23
N THR A 299 35.97 35.24 -13.98
CA THR A 299 36.70 36.11 -13.06
C THR A 299 37.92 35.38 -12.52
N TRP A 300 39.09 36.01 -12.60
CA TRP A 300 40.36 35.49 -12.13
C TRP A 300 40.81 36.26 -10.88
N ASP A 301 41.20 35.56 -9.84
CA ASP A 301 42.03 36.07 -8.74
C ASP A 301 43.43 35.45 -8.87
N PHE A 302 44.46 36.29 -9.00
CA PHE A 302 45.83 35.82 -9.24
C PHE A 302 46.60 35.44 -7.96
N GLY A 303 45.98 35.57 -6.78
CA GLY A 303 46.58 35.20 -5.50
C GLY A 303 47.59 36.23 -4.96
N ASP A 304 47.72 37.38 -5.61
CA ASP A 304 48.58 38.50 -5.20
C ASP A 304 47.79 39.80 -4.92
N GLY A 305 46.46 39.70 -4.84
CA GLY A 305 45.53 40.81 -4.65
C GLY A 305 45.09 41.50 -5.95
N SER A 306 45.51 41.00 -7.11
CA SER A 306 45.04 41.46 -8.42
C SER A 306 44.06 40.47 -9.06
N ALA A 307 43.20 41.00 -9.94
CA ALA A 307 42.14 40.24 -10.60
C ALA A 307 41.98 40.63 -12.08
N ALA A 308 41.36 39.76 -12.86
CA ALA A 308 41.00 40.02 -14.25
C ALA A 308 39.67 39.36 -14.62
N VAL A 309 39.11 39.75 -15.77
CA VAL A 309 37.89 39.15 -16.33
C VAL A 309 38.14 38.63 -17.74
N GLY A 310 37.35 37.63 -18.14
CA GLY A 310 37.36 37.03 -19.47
C GLY A 310 37.95 35.61 -19.52
N ALA A 311 37.52 34.84 -20.52
CA ALA A 311 37.94 33.44 -20.69
C ALA A 311 39.46 33.26 -20.86
N THR A 312 40.15 34.30 -21.31
CA THR A 312 41.62 34.37 -21.32
C THR A 312 42.02 35.61 -20.55
N ALA A 313 42.95 35.45 -19.59
CA ALA A 313 43.52 36.54 -18.83
C ALA A 313 45.04 36.59 -18.97
N PHE A 314 45.60 37.78 -18.75
CA PHE A 314 47.03 37.97 -18.73
C PHE A 314 47.46 38.69 -17.45
N HIS A 315 48.54 38.22 -16.84
CA HIS A 315 49.07 38.79 -15.60
C HIS A 315 50.60 38.88 -15.60
N THR A 316 51.18 39.66 -14.70
CA THR A 316 52.64 39.76 -14.50
C THR A 316 52.96 39.83 -13.01
N TYR A 317 53.55 38.77 -12.49
CA TYR A 317 54.01 38.71 -11.10
C TYR A 317 55.34 39.44 -10.92
N THR A 318 55.43 40.29 -9.89
CA THR A 318 56.62 41.12 -9.60
C THR A 318 57.57 40.49 -8.57
N LYS A 319 57.13 39.43 -7.89
CA LYS A 319 57.94 38.68 -6.92
C LYS A 319 57.95 37.19 -7.30
N THR A 320 59.02 36.50 -6.93
CA THR A 320 59.11 35.05 -7.06
C THR A 320 58.29 34.37 -5.97
N GLY A 321 57.77 33.18 -6.26
CA GLY A 321 56.95 32.42 -5.31
C GLY A 321 55.99 31.48 -6.05
N VAL A 322 55.15 30.79 -5.29
CA VAL A 322 54.03 30.03 -5.82
C VAL A 322 52.76 30.81 -5.48
N TYR A 323 51.97 31.11 -6.50
CA TYR A 323 50.70 31.81 -6.36
C TYR A 323 49.55 30.84 -6.63
N THR A 324 48.59 30.77 -5.72
CA THR A 324 47.31 30.10 -5.95
C THR A 324 46.44 31.02 -6.79
N VAL A 325 46.03 30.57 -7.96
CA VAL A 325 45.17 31.30 -8.87
C VAL A 325 43.80 30.65 -8.86
N THR A 326 42.76 31.47 -8.71
CA THR A 326 41.36 31.02 -8.67
C THR A 326 40.64 31.54 -9.90
N LEU A 327 39.98 30.66 -10.65
CA LEU A 327 39.04 31.00 -11.71
C LEU A 327 37.63 30.74 -11.20
N THR A 328 36.77 31.76 -11.19
CA THR A 328 35.32 31.61 -11.00
C THR A 328 34.62 31.82 -12.33
N VAL A 329 33.79 30.87 -12.75
CA VAL A 329 32.91 30.99 -13.92
C VAL A 329 31.45 31.14 -13.49
N MET A 330 30.65 31.83 -14.30
CA MET A 330 29.21 32.00 -14.08
C MET A 330 28.46 31.71 -15.37
N ASP A 331 27.37 30.94 -15.31
CA ASP A 331 26.51 30.63 -16.45
C ASP A 331 25.44 31.69 -16.73
N ASN A 332 24.48 31.35 -17.59
CA ASN A 332 23.34 32.20 -17.94
C ASN A 332 22.14 32.11 -16.99
N ALA A 333 22.14 31.18 -16.04
CA ALA A 333 21.19 31.15 -14.93
C ALA A 333 21.71 31.92 -13.71
N GLY A 334 22.99 32.30 -13.71
CA GLY A 334 23.68 32.97 -12.61
C GLY A 334 24.34 32.01 -11.62
N ASN A 335 24.36 30.70 -11.88
CA ASN A 335 25.10 29.76 -11.06
C ASN A 335 26.60 29.88 -11.34
N THR A 336 27.42 29.54 -10.35
CA THR A 336 28.87 29.71 -10.42
C THR A 336 29.59 28.45 -10.00
N ASP A 337 30.74 28.21 -10.62
CA ASP A 337 31.71 27.22 -10.17
C ASP A 337 33.13 27.82 -10.15
N THR A 338 34.03 27.20 -9.38
CA THR A 338 35.39 27.70 -9.19
C THR A 338 36.42 26.58 -9.28
N ASP A 339 37.49 26.83 -10.03
CA ASP A 339 38.66 25.96 -10.09
C ASP A 339 39.94 26.70 -9.69
N VAL A 340 40.89 25.97 -9.13
CA VAL A 340 42.16 26.51 -8.61
C VAL A 340 43.35 25.87 -9.29
N THR A 341 44.32 26.70 -9.64
CA THR A 341 45.59 26.28 -10.23
C THR A 341 46.75 27.02 -9.57
N THR A 342 47.97 26.68 -9.95
CA THR A 342 49.16 27.33 -9.40
C THR A 342 49.99 27.98 -10.50
N VAL A 343 50.56 29.14 -10.17
CA VAL A 343 51.62 29.76 -10.98
C VAL A 343 52.90 29.78 -10.16
N THR A 344 53.90 29.00 -10.61
CA THR A 344 55.25 29.05 -10.06
C THR A 344 56.05 30.15 -10.77
N VAL A 345 56.44 31.17 -10.02
CA VAL A 345 57.20 32.32 -10.50
C VAL A 345 58.67 32.19 -10.11
N GLU A 346 59.50 31.87 -11.09
CA GLU A 346 60.92 31.59 -10.89
C GLU A 346 61.80 32.85 -11.05
N SER A 347 62.94 32.84 -10.36
CA SER A 347 63.96 33.88 -10.48
C SER A 347 64.77 33.74 -11.78
N PHE A 348 65.41 34.83 -12.20
CA PHE A 348 66.41 34.80 -13.28
C PHE A 348 67.81 34.66 -12.67
N PHE A 349 68.29 33.43 -12.47
CA PHE A 349 69.72 33.21 -12.26
C PHE A 349 70.33 32.61 -13.52
N LYS A 350 71.01 33.45 -14.30
CA LYS A 350 72.14 32.96 -15.09
C LYS A 350 73.31 32.83 -14.12
N TYR A 351 73.69 31.60 -13.77
CA TYR A 351 75.04 31.36 -13.28
C TYR A 351 76.01 31.76 -14.39
N TYR A 352 76.57 32.98 -14.33
CA TYR A 352 77.85 33.25 -14.95
C TYR A 352 78.91 32.89 -13.91
N LEU A 353 79.28 31.61 -13.85
CA LEU A 353 80.57 31.24 -13.30
C LEU A 353 81.58 31.41 -14.45
N GLY A 354 82.30 32.52 -14.40
CA GLY A 354 83.47 32.78 -15.23
C GLY A 354 84.74 32.15 -14.65
#